data_AF-A0AAE3AFG3-F1
#
_entry.id   AF-A0AAE3AFG3-F1
#
_cell.length_a   1.000
_cell.length_b   1.000
_cell.length_c   1.000
_cell.angle_alpha   90.00
_cell.angle_beta   90.00
_cell.angle_gamma   90.00
#
_symmetry.space_group_name_H-M   'P 1'
#
loop_
_entity.id
_entity.type
_entity.pdbx_description
1 polymer ?
#
loop_
_entity_poly.entity_id
_entity_poly.type
_entity_poly.pdbx_seq_one_letter_code
_entity_poly.pdbx_strand_id
1 'polypeptide(L)'
;MKKLAKIFLCLTLALMMSLSLMVPAFAAGTCNHSFKRVIVGTYVWYDNITSMGHQWNKGDLLQCSKCGTKVGVAANSTLSSGHHERSEYSSDHSSSNPAKHMYVKIYRCKECLYITDRKSGFTGCTASGCREYQSIKPVPVTE
;
A
#
# COMPACT_ATOMS: atom_id res chain seq x y z
N MET A 1 -17.37 -28.04 -48.87
CA MET A 1 -18.18 -27.80 -47.64
C MET A 1 -17.57 -28.35 -46.35
N LYS A 2 -16.95 -29.55 -46.33
CA LYS A 2 -16.44 -30.19 -45.10
C LYS A 2 -15.30 -29.43 -44.36
N LYS A 3 -14.43 -28.70 -45.09
CA LYS A 3 -13.35 -27.90 -44.47
C LYS A 3 -13.86 -26.63 -43.79
N LEU A 4 -14.79 -25.92 -44.41
CA LEU A 4 -15.41 -24.72 -43.85
C LEU A 4 -16.22 -25.04 -42.58
N ALA A 5 -16.97 -26.15 -42.58
CA ALA A 5 -17.71 -26.59 -41.39
C ALA A 5 -16.82 -26.84 -40.17
N LYS A 6 -15.63 -27.41 -40.37
CA LYS A 6 -14.64 -27.63 -39.29
C LYS A 6 -14.06 -26.32 -38.75
N ILE A 7 -13.81 -25.35 -39.64
CA ILE A 7 -13.32 -24.03 -39.26
C ILE A 7 -14.36 -23.30 -38.42
N PHE A 8 -15.63 -23.28 -38.86
CA PHE A 8 -16.72 -22.68 -38.08
C PHE A 8 -16.91 -23.36 -36.72
N LEU A 9 -16.81 -24.69 -36.66
CA LEU A 9 -16.91 -25.42 -35.40
C LEU A 9 -15.77 -25.07 -34.42
N CYS A 10 -14.53 -24.94 -34.91
CA CYS A 10 -13.41 -24.51 -34.08
C CYS A 10 -13.57 -23.06 -33.59
N LEU A 11 -14.07 -22.17 -34.46
CA LEU A 11 -14.31 -20.77 -34.10
C LEU A 11 -15.41 -20.63 -33.04
N THR A 12 -16.51 -21.39 -33.15
CA THR A 12 -17.57 -21.36 -32.12
C THR A 12 -17.11 -21.96 -30.80
N LEU A 13 -16.31 -23.04 -30.83
CA LEU A 13 -15.76 -23.64 -29.62
C LEU A 13 -14.77 -22.69 -28.91
N ALA A 14 -13.90 -22.03 -29.67
CA ALA A 14 -12.98 -21.03 -29.14
C ALA A 14 -13.72 -19.82 -28.55
N LEU A 15 -14.80 -19.37 -29.19
CA LEU A 15 -15.66 -18.31 -28.68
C LEU A 15 -16.35 -18.70 -27.36
N MET A 16 -16.86 -19.92 -27.26
CA MET A 16 -17.52 -20.41 -26.04
C MET A 16 -16.53 -20.50 -24.87
N MET A 17 -15.30 -20.94 -25.14
CA MET A 17 -14.25 -21.00 -24.10
C MET A 17 -13.79 -19.61 -23.66
N SER A 18 -13.70 -18.63 -24.56
CA SER A 18 -13.35 -17.25 -24.20
C SER A 18 -14.49 -16.53 -23.46
N LEU A 19 -15.74 -16.78 -23.83
CA LEU A 19 -16.92 -16.30 -23.10
C LEU A 19 -16.96 -16.85 -21.66
N SER A 20 -16.65 -18.15 -21.48
CA SER A 20 -16.61 -18.81 -20.17
C SER A 20 -15.55 -18.18 -19.23
N LEU A 21 -14.45 -17.70 -19.80
CA LEU A 21 -13.37 -17.01 -19.06
C LEU A 21 -13.68 -15.53 -18.75
N MET A 22 -14.67 -14.92 -19.42
CA MET A 22 -15.11 -13.56 -19.13
C MET A 22 -16.21 -13.47 -18.05
N VAL A 23 -16.92 -14.55 -17.75
CA VAL A 23 -17.98 -14.56 -16.72
C VAL A 23 -17.47 -14.15 -15.31
N PRO A 24 -16.24 -14.50 -14.87
CA PRO A 24 -15.74 -14.03 -13.57
C PRO A 24 -15.40 -12.53 -13.55
N ALA A 25 -15.13 -11.90 -14.70
CA ALA A 25 -14.70 -10.50 -14.75
C ALA A 25 -15.85 -9.50 -14.61
N PHE A 26 -17.08 -9.88 -15.00
CA PHE A 26 -18.26 -9.02 -14.91
C PHE A 26 -19.12 -9.25 -13.66
N ALA A 27 -18.94 -10.35 -12.93
CA ALA A 27 -19.60 -10.57 -11.64
C ALA A 27 -19.00 -9.73 -10.49
N ALA A 28 -17.85 -9.09 -10.72
CA ALA A 28 -17.23 -8.16 -9.77
C ALA A 28 -17.99 -6.83 -9.61
N GLY A 29 -18.97 -6.54 -10.48
CA GLY A 29 -19.57 -5.22 -10.61
C GLY A 29 -20.80 -4.91 -9.76
N THR A 30 -21.49 -5.91 -9.17
CA THR A 30 -22.79 -5.65 -8.52
C THR A 30 -23.00 -6.45 -7.23
N CYS A 31 -22.03 -6.41 -6.31
CA CYS A 31 -22.36 -6.80 -4.95
C CYS A 31 -23.30 -5.73 -4.35
N ASN A 32 -24.60 -6.02 -4.32
CA ASN A 32 -25.53 -5.22 -3.52
C ASN A 32 -25.18 -5.47 -2.04
N HIS A 33 -24.43 -4.53 -1.47
CA HIS A 33 -23.81 -4.69 -0.16
C HIS A 33 -24.86 -4.70 0.94
N SER A 34 -25.02 -5.87 1.58
CA SER A 34 -25.66 -5.98 2.88
C SER A 34 -24.57 -6.09 3.94
N PHE A 35 -24.42 -5.03 4.72
CA PHE A 35 -23.39 -4.92 5.74
C PHE A 35 -23.90 -5.40 7.10
N LYS A 36 -23.09 -6.21 7.78
CA LYS A 36 -23.25 -6.53 9.20
C LYS A 36 -22.13 -5.89 10.01
N ARG A 37 -22.41 -5.52 11.25
CA ARG A 37 -21.40 -5.01 12.18
C ARG A 37 -20.58 -6.17 12.72
N VAL A 38 -19.25 -6.05 12.64
CA VAL A 38 -18.30 -7.08 13.10
C VAL A 38 -17.49 -6.59 14.29
N ILE A 39 -17.16 -5.30 14.33
CA ILE A 39 -16.52 -4.64 15.47
C ILE A 39 -17.34 -3.40 15.83
N VAL A 40 -17.54 -3.16 17.12
CA VAL A 40 -18.35 -2.06 17.64
C VAL A 40 -17.49 -1.06 18.39
N GLY A 41 -17.46 0.20 17.93
CA GLY A 41 -16.86 1.35 18.61
C GLY A 41 -15.34 1.32 18.82
N THR A 42 -14.65 0.23 18.51
CA THR A 42 -13.21 0.04 18.75
C THR A 42 -12.40 -0.18 17.49
N TYR A 43 -13.03 -0.23 16.32
CA TYR A 43 -12.30 -0.32 15.06
C TYR A 43 -11.57 1.00 14.80
N VAL A 44 -10.28 0.91 14.50
CA VAL A 44 -9.42 2.06 14.19
C VAL A 44 -8.96 1.95 12.75
N TRP A 45 -9.03 3.04 12.01
CA TRP A 45 -8.50 3.14 10.66
C TRP A 45 -7.90 4.52 10.42
N TYR A 46 -7.09 4.61 9.37
CA TYR A 46 -6.34 5.80 9.03
C TYR A 46 -6.65 6.19 7.58
N ASP A 47 -7.04 7.43 7.34
CA ASP A 47 -7.27 7.96 6.00
C ASP A 47 -6.16 8.96 5.67
N ASN A 48 -5.51 8.84 4.51
CA ASN A 48 -4.52 9.83 4.08
C ASN A 48 -5.24 11.09 3.59
N ILE A 49 -5.03 12.23 4.26
CA ILE A 49 -5.64 13.52 3.87
C ILE A 49 -4.69 14.27 2.94
N THR A 50 -3.39 14.27 3.24
CA THR A 50 -2.34 14.91 2.44
C THR A 50 -1.11 14.01 2.36
N SER A 51 -0.07 14.44 1.63
CA SER A 51 1.20 13.72 1.57
C SER A 51 1.93 13.62 2.91
N MET A 52 1.61 14.48 3.89
CA MET A 52 2.26 14.51 5.21
C MET A 52 1.27 14.51 6.38
N GLY A 53 0.01 14.18 6.12
CA GLY A 53 -1.07 14.24 7.10
C GLY A 53 -2.10 13.15 6.88
N HIS A 54 -2.56 12.57 7.97
CA HIS A 54 -3.62 11.56 7.94
C HIS A 54 -4.65 11.85 9.02
N GLN A 55 -5.83 11.28 8.81
CA GLN A 55 -6.92 11.25 9.74
C GLN A 55 -6.83 9.98 10.56
N TRP A 56 -6.81 10.10 11.87
CA TRP A 56 -7.08 8.98 12.76
C TRP A 56 -8.57 8.89 13.02
N ASN A 57 -9.16 7.73 12.75
CA ASN A 57 -10.58 7.48 13.00
C ASN A 57 -10.77 6.29 13.94
N LYS A 58 -11.85 6.34 14.70
CA LYS A 58 -12.34 5.23 15.53
C LYS A 58 -13.82 5.01 15.23
N GLY A 59 -14.34 3.79 15.39
CA GLY A 59 -15.74 3.51 15.15
C GLY A 59 -16.05 2.03 14.97
N ASP A 60 -17.00 1.74 14.08
CA ASP A 60 -17.48 0.40 13.79
C ASP A 60 -16.82 -0.18 12.54
N LEU A 61 -16.56 -1.49 12.56
CA LEU A 61 -16.22 -2.23 11.34
C LEU A 61 -17.46 -2.92 10.81
N LEU A 62 -17.88 -2.53 9.61
CA LEU A 62 -18.91 -3.23 8.86
C LEU A 62 -18.25 -4.19 7.88
N GLN A 63 -18.86 -5.36 7.69
CA GLN A 63 -18.44 -6.34 6.69
C GLN A 63 -19.65 -6.77 5.85
N CYS A 64 -19.49 -6.80 4.54
CA CYS A 64 -20.51 -7.33 3.66
C CYS A 64 -20.60 -8.84 3.83
N SER A 65 -21.79 -9.36 4.10
CA SER A 65 -22.02 -10.80 4.30
C SER A 65 -21.84 -11.63 3.02
N LYS A 66 -21.86 -11.00 1.84
CA LYS A 66 -21.77 -11.68 0.54
C LYS A 66 -20.35 -11.73 -0.02
N CYS A 67 -19.67 -10.59 -0.08
CA CYS A 67 -18.34 -10.47 -0.68
C CYS A 67 -17.21 -10.29 0.35
N GLY A 68 -17.53 -10.11 1.62
CA GLY A 68 -16.54 -9.91 2.67
C GLY A 68 -15.90 -8.52 2.69
N THR A 69 -16.29 -7.59 1.79
CA THR A 69 -15.83 -6.19 1.79
C THR A 69 -16.02 -5.55 3.15
N LYS A 70 -14.97 -4.91 3.67
CA LYS A 70 -14.96 -4.27 4.98
C LYS A 70 -14.95 -2.76 4.83
N VAL A 71 -15.73 -2.05 5.65
CA VAL A 71 -15.82 -0.59 5.66
C VAL A 71 -15.83 -0.10 7.11
N GLY A 72 -15.00 0.90 7.42
CA GLY A 72 -15.04 1.61 8.68
C GLY A 72 -16.14 2.66 8.67
N VAL A 73 -16.95 2.73 9.72
CA VAL A 73 -17.98 3.76 9.88
C VAL A 73 -17.77 4.48 11.20
N ALA A 74 -17.60 5.80 11.11
CA ALA A 74 -17.53 6.68 12.27
C ALA A 74 -18.88 6.63 13.00
N ALA A 75 -18.87 6.29 14.28
CA ALA A 75 -20.07 6.43 15.12
C ALA A 75 -20.29 7.92 15.45
N ASN A 76 -21.52 8.33 15.77
CA ASN A 76 -21.86 9.75 16.01
C ASN A 76 -21.00 10.46 17.10
N SER A 77 -20.31 9.70 17.96
CA SER A 77 -19.43 10.21 19.03
C SER A 77 -17.94 9.96 18.78
N THR A 78 -17.54 9.59 17.56
CA THR A 78 -16.15 9.21 17.30
C THR A 78 -15.22 10.39 17.07
N LEU A 79 -14.04 10.30 17.68
CA LEU A 79 -12.96 11.25 17.47
C LEU A 79 -12.36 11.04 16.08
N SER A 80 -12.34 12.11 15.31
CA SER A 80 -11.43 12.28 14.18
C SER A 80 -10.45 13.40 14.55
N SER A 81 -9.17 13.16 14.30
CA SER A 81 -8.13 14.18 14.48
C SER A 81 -7.14 14.14 13.34
N GLY A 82 -6.77 15.33 12.86
CA GLY A 82 -5.70 15.49 11.87
C GLY A 82 -4.36 15.44 12.59
N HIS A 83 -3.48 14.55 12.13
CA HIS A 83 -2.18 14.35 12.75
C HIS A 83 -1.04 14.73 11.81
N HIS A 84 0.10 15.11 12.39
CA HIS A 84 1.29 15.52 11.64
C HIS A 84 2.36 14.44 11.64
N GLU A 85 3.08 14.37 10.53
CA GLU A 85 4.15 13.42 10.31
C GLU A 85 5.47 13.87 10.98
N ARG A 86 6.22 12.89 11.48
CA ARG A 86 7.62 12.95 11.90
C ARG A 86 8.38 11.91 11.07
N SER A 87 9.56 12.27 10.58
CA SER A 87 10.47 11.30 9.99
C SER A 87 11.47 10.79 11.01
N GLU A 88 11.74 9.49 10.96
CA GLU A 88 12.83 8.82 11.67
C GLU A 88 13.81 8.24 10.67
N TYR A 89 15.10 8.37 10.97
CA TYR A 89 16.18 7.95 10.10
C TYR A 89 17.01 6.87 10.78
N SER A 90 17.30 5.80 10.05
CA SER A 90 18.21 4.74 10.46
C SER A 90 19.14 4.39 9.31
N SER A 91 20.39 4.06 9.63
CA SER A 91 21.41 3.62 8.67
C SER A 91 22.01 2.29 9.12
N ASP A 92 22.17 1.38 8.16
CA ASP A 92 22.90 0.13 8.36
C ASP A 92 24.37 0.30 7.93
N HIS A 93 25.26 -0.17 8.80
CA HIS A 93 26.71 -0.12 8.67
C HIS A 93 27.32 -1.53 8.49
N SER A 94 26.50 -2.53 8.14
CA SER A 94 26.95 -3.90 7.91
C SER A 94 28.01 -4.04 6.80
N SER A 95 28.05 -3.11 5.84
CA SER A 95 29.08 -3.10 4.80
C SER A 95 30.29 -2.27 5.22
N SER A 96 31.50 -2.79 5.00
CA SER A 96 32.75 -2.03 5.25
C SER A 96 32.99 -0.87 4.28
N ASN A 97 32.23 -0.79 3.18
CA ASN A 97 32.38 0.28 2.19
C ASN A 97 31.49 1.49 2.55
N PRO A 98 32.06 2.63 2.98
CA PRO A 98 31.31 3.82 3.40
C PRO A 98 30.49 4.49 2.29
N ALA A 99 30.70 4.12 1.02
CA ALA A 99 29.91 4.58 -0.12
C ALA A 99 28.66 3.74 -0.41
N LYS A 100 28.48 2.60 0.28
CA LYS A 100 27.39 1.64 0.03
C LYS A 100 26.51 1.39 1.25
N HIS A 101 26.55 2.26 2.26
CA HIS A 101 25.67 2.11 3.40
C HIS A 101 24.21 2.29 2.98
N MET A 102 23.33 1.48 3.57
CA MET A 102 21.90 1.58 3.30
C MET A 102 21.25 2.48 4.35
N TYR A 103 20.37 3.37 3.91
CA TYR A 103 19.50 4.12 4.81
C TYR A 103 18.06 3.67 4.67
N VAL A 104 17.32 3.80 5.77
CA VAL A 104 15.87 3.69 5.83
C VAL A 104 15.33 4.93 6.51
N LYS A 105 14.42 5.62 5.84
CA LYS A 105 13.67 6.75 6.36
C LYS A 105 12.21 6.36 6.49
N ILE A 106 11.73 6.31 7.72
CA ILE A 106 10.34 5.99 8.04
C ILE A 106 9.65 7.29 8.33
N TYR A 107 8.57 7.54 7.59
CA TYR A 107 7.67 8.62 7.88
C TYR A 107 6.51 8.07 8.69
N ARG A 108 6.29 8.64 9.88
CA ARG A 108 5.26 8.20 10.79
C ARG A 108 4.57 9.37 11.45
N CYS A 109 3.33 9.19 11.85
CA CYS A 109 2.65 10.13 12.72
C CYS A 109 3.41 10.33 14.05
N LYS A 110 3.55 11.57 14.49
CA LYS A 110 4.13 11.86 15.81
C LYS A 110 3.19 11.44 16.95
N GLU A 111 1.88 11.55 16.73
CA GLU A 111 0.84 11.33 17.75
C GLU A 111 0.44 9.85 17.90
N CYS A 112 0.24 9.14 16.79
CA CYS A 112 -0.27 7.76 16.80
C CYS A 112 0.66 6.73 16.17
N LEU A 113 1.90 7.12 15.82
CA LEU A 113 2.95 6.26 15.26
C LEU A 113 2.59 5.52 13.95
N TYR A 114 1.48 5.88 13.32
CA TYR A 114 1.04 5.34 12.04
C TYR A 114 2.07 5.64 10.95
N ILE A 115 2.53 4.60 10.23
CA ILE A 115 3.53 4.75 9.17
C ILE A 115 2.81 5.15 7.88
N THR A 116 3.13 6.34 7.39
CA THR A 116 2.58 6.94 6.18
C THR A 116 3.41 6.60 4.94
N ASP A 117 4.73 6.58 5.08
CA ASP A 117 5.65 6.27 4.00
C ASP A 117 6.95 5.65 4.54
N ARG A 118 7.64 4.90 3.68
CA ARG A 118 8.97 4.35 3.95
C ARG A 118 9.84 4.47 2.71
N LYS A 119 10.96 5.18 2.85
CA LYS A 119 11.98 5.29 1.82
C LYS A 119 13.25 4.56 2.23
N SER A 120 13.94 3.99 1.26
CA SER A 120 15.25 3.38 1.47
C SER A 120 16.14 3.63 0.26
N GLY A 121 17.43 3.72 0.49
CA GLY A 121 18.41 3.89 -0.59
C GLY A 121 19.83 3.76 -0.10
N PHE A 122 20.79 3.97 -1.00
CA PHE A 122 22.20 4.06 -0.64
C PHE A 122 22.55 5.47 -0.19
N THR A 123 23.43 5.57 0.79
CA THR A 123 23.98 6.82 1.31
C THR A 123 25.48 6.69 1.51
N GLY A 124 26.19 7.80 1.28
CA GLY A 124 27.58 7.94 1.71
C GLY A 124 27.65 8.36 3.17
N CYS A 125 28.65 7.85 3.88
CA CYS A 125 28.85 8.20 5.29
C CYS A 125 30.17 8.93 5.50
N THR A 126 30.12 9.98 6.31
CA THR A 126 31.30 10.74 6.76
C THR A 126 31.50 10.53 8.26
N ALA A 127 32.56 11.10 8.83
CA ALA A 127 32.77 11.13 10.28
C ALA A 127 31.60 11.77 11.06
N SER A 128 30.71 12.51 10.38
CA SER A 128 29.52 13.15 10.94
C SER A 128 28.22 12.33 10.82
N GLY A 129 28.31 11.09 10.33
CA GLY A 129 27.18 10.16 10.12
C GLY A 129 26.77 9.99 8.66
N CYS A 130 25.76 9.15 8.42
CA CYS A 130 25.16 8.86 7.12
C CYS A 130 23.93 9.75 6.86
N ARG A 131 23.78 10.34 5.66
CA ARG A 131 22.63 11.22 5.34
C ARG A 131 22.19 11.10 3.87
N GLU A 132 20.88 11.25 3.62
CA GLU A 132 20.23 11.19 2.29
C GLU A 132 20.89 12.09 1.23
N TYR A 133 21.39 13.28 1.62
CA TYR A 133 21.96 14.29 0.71
C TYR A 133 23.47 14.48 0.83
N GLN A 134 24.20 13.58 1.50
CA GLN A 134 25.66 13.64 1.48
C GLN A 134 26.18 13.09 0.15
N SER A 135 26.49 14.00 -0.78
CA SER A 135 27.23 13.70 -2.00
C SER A 135 28.55 13.03 -1.62
N ILE A 136 28.74 11.80 -2.09
CA ILE A 136 30.05 11.17 -2.12
C ILE A 136 30.82 11.89 -3.22
N LYS A 137 31.47 13.01 -2.90
CA LYS A 137 32.64 13.38 -3.70
C LYS A 137 33.65 12.27 -3.49
N PRO A 138 34.10 11.56 -4.55
CA PRO A 138 35.11 10.54 -4.40
C PRO A 138 36.32 11.19 -3.71
N VAL A 139 36.70 10.71 -2.54
CA VAL A 139 38.00 11.07 -1.97
C VAL A 139 39.02 10.32 -2.82
N PRO A 140 40.00 11.01 -3.45
CA PRO A 140 41.05 10.33 -4.18
C PRO A 140 41.74 9.34 -3.24
N VAL A 141 41.79 8.07 -3.63
CA VAL A 141 42.64 7.11 -2.96
C VAL A 141 44.06 7.44 -3.40
N THR A 142 44.82 8.14 -2.55
CA THR A 142 46.28 8.21 -2.71
C THR A 142 46.84 6.85 -2.30
N GLU A 143 47.43 6.15 -3.28
CA GLU A 143 48.34 5.02 -3.06
C GLU A 143 49.57 5.45 -2.23
#